data_AF-A0A844NTU1-F1
#
_entry.id   AF-A0A844NTU1-F1
#
_cell.length_a   1.000
_cell.length_b   1.000
_cell.length_c   1.000
_cell.angle_alpha   90.00
_cell.angle_beta   90.00
_cell.angle_gamma   90.00
#
_symmetry.space_group_name_H-M   'P 1'
#
loop_
_entity.id
_entity.type
_entity.pdbx_description
1 polymer ?
#
loop_
_entity_poly.entity_id
_entity_poly.type
_entity_poly.pdbx_seq_one_letter_code
_entity_poly.pdbx_strand_id
1 'polypeptide(L)'
;MEERSLIAHASFRESSEKFDHLIFAAIIAVCAYLVQTIPFGKIGLNVETMFLYVLLVFGAAGVFAFKRSEWTVQVHSANHLMLDAMEKRDQARSKIARLKMDKCQRKTYIYYRARNVFFFSGFVCYVLVKVFQQYVI
;
A
#
# COMPACT_ATOMS: atom_id res chain seq x y z
N MET A 1 21.68 25.95 7.32
CA MET A 1 20.44 25.73 6.54
C MET A 1 20.30 24.27 6.12
N GLU A 2 21.37 23.66 5.65
CA GLU A 2 21.45 22.26 5.21
C GLU A 2 21.06 21.22 6.28
N GLU A 3 21.44 21.45 7.54
CA GLU A 3 21.07 20.56 8.65
C GLU A 3 19.55 20.53 8.92
N ARG A 4 18.88 21.68 8.83
CA ARG A 4 17.41 21.77 9.01
C ARG A 4 16.66 21.02 7.93
N SER A 5 17.13 21.07 6.68
CA SER A 5 16.51 20.32 5.58
C SER A 5 16.73 18.81 5.75
N LEU A 6 17.90 18.37 6.19
CA LEU A 6 18.17 16.95 6.43
C LEU A 6 17.29 16.38 7.54
N ILE A 7 17.12 17.13 8.63
CA ILE A 7 16.22 16.75 9.73
C ILE A 7 14.77 16.67 9.24
N ALA A 8 14.28 17.69 8.52
CA ALA A 8 12.92 17.67 7.97
C ALA A 8 12.68 16.49 7.04
N HIS A 9 13.64 16.16 6.16
CA HIS A 9 13.55 14.99 5.28
C HIS A 9 13.56 13.66 6.06
N ALA A 10 14.40 13.54 7.09
CA ALA A 10 14.45 12.35 7.94
C ALA A 10 13.12 12.15 8.69
N SER A 11 12.59 13.20 9.31
CA SER A 11 11.30 13.16 10.02
C SER A 11 10.15 12.82 9.08
N PHE A 12 10.09 13.45 7.90
CA PHE A 12 9.06 13.13 6.89
C PHE A 12 9.10 11.66 6.46
N ARG A 13 10.31 11.13 6.21
CA ARG A 13 10.51 9.71 5.83
C ARG A 13 10.02 8.78 6.93
N GLU A 14 10.44 9.03 8.17
CA GLU A 14 10.05 8.21 9.32
C GLU A 14 8.53 8.23 9.54
N SER A 15 7.90 9.40 9.48
CA SER A 15 6.44 9.52 9.56
C SER A 15 5.73 8.76 8.43
N SER A 16 6.26 8.82 7.21
CA SER A 16 5.71 8.10 6.07
C SER A 16 5.80 6.57 6.25
N GLU A 17 6.91 6.07 6.78
CA GLU A 17 7.10 4.63 7.01
C GLU A 17 6.17 4.10 8.12
N LYS A 18 6.04 4.85 9.22
CA LYS A 18 5.09 4.53 10.30
C LYS A 18 3.65 4.53 9.80
N PHE A 19 3.29 5.50 8.98
CA PHE A 19 1.96 5.57 8.37
C PHE A 19 1.69 4.34 7.49
N ASP A 20 2.67 3.88 6.71
CA ASP A 20 2.50 2.71 5.85
C ASP A 20 2.30 1.42 6.65
N HIS A 21 3.05 1.23 7.73
CA HIS A 21 2.86 0.12 8.65
C HIS A 21 1.48 0.15 9.30
N LEU A 22 1.03 1.33 9.74
CA LEU A 22 -0.30 1.51 10.32
C LEU A 22 -1.40 1.14 9.33
N ILE A 23 -1.33 1.64 8.09
CA ILE A 23 -2.34 1.33 7.07
C ILE A 23 -2.34 -0.15 6.71
N PHE A 24 -1.17 -0.77 6.58
CA PHE A 24 -1.09 -2.20 6.31
C PHE A 24 -1.70 -3.04 7.45
N ALA A 25 -1.37 -2.72 8.70
CA ALA A 25 -1.94 -3.38 9.87
C ALA A 25 -3.47 -3.19 9.93
N ALA A 26 -3.97 -1.98 9.64
CA ALA A 26 -5.40 -1.71 9.59
C ALA A 26 -6.12 -2.53 8.51
N ILE A 27 -5.53 -2.68 7.32
CA ILE A 27 -6.11 -3.51 6.24
C ILE A 27 -6.17 -4.98 6.69
N ILE A 28 -5.11 -5.51 7.28
CA ILE A 28 -5.10 -6.88 7.80
C ILE A 28 -6.16 -7.06 8.89
N ALA A 29 -6.28 -6.11 9.81
CA ALA A 29 -7.28 -6.16 10.88
C ALA A 29 -8.72 -6.16 10.32
N VAL A 30 -9.00 -5.33 9.31
CA VAL A 30 -10.30 -5.32 8.61
C VAL A 30 -10.56 -6.66 7.93
N CYS A 31 -9.59 -7.22 7.21
CA CYS A 31 -9.73 -8.54 6.60
C CYS A 31 -10.00 -9.64 7.63
N ALA A 32 -9.25 -9.66 8.74
CA ALA A 32 -9.43 -10.64 9.81
C ALA A 32 -10.82 -10.52 10.44
N TYR A 33 -11.27 -9.29 10.70
CA TYR A 33 -12.62 -9.02 11.22
C TYR A 33 -13.71 -9.47 10.25
N LEU A 34 -13.57 -9.19 8.95
CA LEU A 34 -14.53 -9.61 7.93
C LEU A 34 -14.60 -11.15 7.85
N VAL A 35 -13.46 -11.84 7.86
CA VAL A 35 -13.43 -13.32 7.84
C VAL A 35 -14.17 -13.93 9.03
N GLN A 36 -14.09 -13.30 10.22
CA GLN A 36 -14.76 -13.79 11.42
C GLN A 36 -16.27 -13.49 11.42
N THR A 37 -16.71 -12.43 10.75
CA THR A 37 -18.08 -11.92 10.86
C THR A 37 -18.98 -12.28 9.67
N ILE A 38 -18.39 -12.69 8.54
CA ILE A 38 -19.14 -13.05 7.33
C ILE A 38 -19.57 -14.53 7.38
N PRO A 39 -20.87 -14.85 7.27
CA PRO A 39 -21.30 -16.21 7.02
C PRO A 39 -20.91 -16.62 5.59
N PHE A 40 -20.11 -17.68 5.47
CA PHE A 40 -19.78 -18.27 4.18
C PHE A 40 -20.85 -19.30 3.81
N GLY A 41 -21.48 -19.12 2.65
CA GLY A 41 -22.43 -20.09 2.10
C GLY A 41 -22.24 -20.29 0.60
N LYS A 42 -23.27 -20.82 -0.07
CA LYS A 42 -23.17 -21.25 -1.47
C LYS A 42 -23.00 -20.02 -2.38
N ILE A 43 -22.06 -20.11 -3.32
CA ILE A 43 -21.82 -19.06 -4.32
C ILE A 43 -23.11 -18.87 -5.15
N GLY A 44 -23.62 -17.65 -5.19
CA GLY A 44 -24.85 -17.27 -5.89
C GLY A 44 -25.09 -15.76 -5.85
N LEU A 45 -26.25 -15.28 -6.32
CA LEU A 45 -26.63 -13.87 -6.22
C LEU A 45 -27.21 -13.53 -4.83
N ASN A 46 -26.49 -13.96 -3.78
CA ASN A 46 -26.87 -13.81 -2.39
C ASN A 46 -25.92 -12.85 -1.67
N VAL A 47 -26.35 -12.30 -0.54
CA VAL A 47 -25.55 -11.38 0.30
C VAL A 47 -24.20 -11.98 0.70
N GLU A 48 -24.17 -13.28 0.96
CA GLU A 48 -22.94 -14.02 1.30
C GLU A 48 -21.87 -13.88 0.21
N THR A 49 -22.26 -13.92 -1.06
CA THR A 49 -21.34 -13.77 -2.20
C THR A 49 -20.89 -12.31 -2.35
N MET A 50 -21.75 -11.35 -2.04
CA MET A 50 -21.35 -9.93 -2.00
C MET A 50 -20.33 -9.65 -0.89
N PHE A 51 -20.49 -10.24 0.29
CA PHE A 51 -19.50 -10.14 1.36
C PHE A 51 -18.17 -10.81 1.00
N LEU A 52 -18.21 -11.95 0.31
CA LEU A 52 -17.01 -12.58 -0.23
C LEU A 52 -16.28 -11.68 -1.23
N TYR A 53 -17.02 -10.98 -2.10
CA TYR A 53 -16.43 -10.00 -3.02
C TYR A 53 -15.76 -8.84 -2.25
N VAL A 54 -16.42 -8.29 -1.23
CA VAL A 54 -15.84 -7.25 -0.37
C VAL A 54 -14.54 -7.72 0.28
N LEU A 55 -14.52 -8.95 0.81
CA LEU A 55 -13.33 -9.53 1.41
C LEU A 55 -12.18 -9.65 0.40
N LEU A 56 -12.46 -10.07 -0.83
CA LEU A 56 -11.45 -10.14 -1.90
C LEU A 56 -10.89 -8.76 -2.27
N VAL A 57 -11.73 -7.73 -2.31
CA VAL A 57 -11.30 -6.34 -2.59
C VAL A 57 -10.38 -5.82 -1.49
N PHE A 58 -10.71 -6.03 -0.22
CA PHE A 58 -9.81 -5.68 0.89
C PHE A 58 -8.53 -6.52 0.90
N GLY A 59 -8.61 -7.80 0.58
CA GLY A 59 -7.45 -8.67 0.41
C GLY A 59 -6.50 -8.15 -0.69
N ALA A 60 -7.04 -7.75 -1.83
CA ALA A 60 -6.27 -7.12 -2.91
C ALA A 60 -5.63 -5.79 -2.45
N ALA A 61 -6.35 -4.97 -1.69
CA ALA A 61 -5.79 -3.75 -1.09
C ALA A 61 -4.58 -4.07 -0.19
N GLY A 62 -4.64 -5.15 0.58
CA GLY A 62 -3.54 -5.65 1.41
C GLY A 62 -2.32 -6.08 0.60
N VAL A 63 -2.51 -6.80 -0.50
CA VAL A 63 -1.42 -7.19 -1.42
C VAL A 63 -0.76 -5.95 -2.03
N PHE A 64 -1.53 -4.94 -2.45
CA PHE A 64 -0.96 -3.70 -2.97
C PHE A 64 -0.24 -2.88 -1.90
N ALA A 65 -0.73 -2.88 -0.66
CA ALA A 65 -0.04 -2.25 0.47
C ALA A 65 1.32 -2.93 0.74
N PHE A 66 1.37 -4.26 0.72
CA PHE A 66 2.60 -5.02 0.86
C PHE A 66 3.58 -4.74 -0.29
N LYS A 67 3.10 -4.81 -1.55
CA LYS A 67 3.91 -4.51 -2.74
C LYS A 67 4.50 -3.11 -2.71
N ARG A 68 3.73 -2.11 -2.24
CA ARG A 68 4.26 -0.75 -2.05
C ARG A 68 5.44 -0.75 -1.09
N SER A 69 5.34 -1.43 0.05
CA SER A 69 6.42 -1.50 1.05
C SER A 69 7.70 -2.09 0.46
N GLU A 70 7.60 -3.19 -0.30
CA GLU A 70 8.74 -3.79 -1.00
C GLU A 70 9.44 -2.80 -1.95
N TRP A 71 8.66 -2.02 -2.73
CA TRP A 71 9.24 -1.04 -3.66
C TRP A 71 9.88 0.14 -2.93
N THR A 72 9.33 0.57 -1.79
CA THR A 72 9.96 1.59 -0.94
C THR A 72 11.33 1.13 -0.44
N VAL A 73 11.46 -0.12 -0.01
CA VAL A 73 12.75 -0.72 0.38
C VAL A 73 13.73 -0.71 -0.80
N GLN A 74 13.25 -1.04 -2.01
CA GLN A 74 14.09 -0.98 -3.21
C GLN A 74 14.54 0.45 -3.58
N VAL A 75 13.69 1.46 -3.35
CA VAL A 75 14.08 2.88 -3.52
C VAL A 75 15.21 3.23 -2.55
N HIS A 76 15.12 2.82 -1.28
CA HIS A 76 16.19 3.06 -0.30
C HIS A 76 17.49 2.35 -0.66
N SER A 77 17.41 1.10 -1.11
CA SER A 77 18.58 0.35 -1.61
C SER A 77 19.22 1.04 -2.82
N ALA A 78 18.42 1.51 -3.77
CA ALA A 78 18.92 2.26 -4.93
C ALA A 78 19.54 3.61 -4.54
N ASN A 79 18.95 4.32 -3.57
CA ASN A 79 19.49 5.57 -3.04
C ASN A 79 20.84 5.37 -2.35
N HIS A 80 20.98 4.31 -1.55
CA HIS A 80 22.27 3.95 -0.94
C HIS A 80 23.34 3.66 -1.99
N LEU A 81 22.99 2.91 -3.05
CA LEU A 81 23.91 2.62 -4.15
C LEU A 81 24.29 3.87 -4.94
N MET A 82 23.38 4.84 -5.04
CA MET A 82 23.66 6.14 -5.65
C MET A 82 24.66 6.94 -4.82
N LEU A 83 24.48 7.00 -3.50
CA LEU A 83 25.38 7.71 -2.59
C LEU A 83 26.79 7.09 -2.58
N ASP A 84 26.90 5.77 -2.47
CA ASP A 84 28.19 5.04 -2.55
C ASP A 84 28.92 5.31 -3.88
N ALA A 85 28.18 5.36 -5.00
CA ALA A 85 28.77 5.71 -6.30
C ALA A 85 29.24 7.18 -6.36
N MET A 86 28.52 8.10 -5.72
CA MET A 86 28.92 9.51 -5.64
C MET A 86 30.19 9.69 -4.79
N GLU A 87 30.30 8.99 -3.66
CA GLU A 87 31.49 9.00 -2.81
C GLU A 87 32.72 8.47 -3.56
N LYS A 88 32.55 7.41 -4.36
CA LYS A 88 33.59 6.85 -5.22
C LYS A 88 33.89 7.67 -6.48
N ARG A 89 33.20 8.81 -6.69
CA ARG A 89 33.26 9.67 -7.88
C ARG A 89 32.99 8.93 -9.21
N ASP A 90 32.25 7.82 -9.15
CA ASP A 90 31.84 7.03 -10.32
C ASP A 90 30.54 7.59 -10.89
N GLN A 91 30.67 8.53 -11.84
CA GLN A 91 29.54 9.19 -12.47
C GLN A 91 28.66 8.25 -13.30
N ALA A 92 29.24 7.20 -13.89
CA ALA A 92 28.48 6.25 -14.69
C ALA A 92 27.52 5.46 -13.81
N ARG A 93 28.02 4.95 -12.67
CA ARG A 93 27.24 4.17 -11.72
C ARG A 93 26.21 5.02 -10.98
N SER A 94 26.52 6.28 -10.68
CA SER A 94 25.57 7.24 -10.10
C SER A 94 24.37 7.49 -11.03
N LYS A 95 24.60 7.70 -12.34
CA LYS A 95 23.52 7.87 -13.33
C LYS A 95 22.62 6.64 -13.43
N ILE A 96 23.20 5.44 -13.45
CA ILE A 96 22.44 4.17 -13.50
C ILE A 96 21.60 4.00 -12.23
N ALA A 97 22.17 4.28 -11.06
CA ALA A 97 21.48 4.22 -9.78
C ALA A 97 20.28 5.18 -9.74
N ARG A 98 20.45 6.40 -10.25
CA ARG A 98 19.38 7.40 -10.36
C ARG A 98 18.24 6.92 -11.26
N LEU A 99 18.55 6.39 -12.45
CA LEU A 99 17.53 5.82 -13.34
C LEU A 99 16.77 4.64 -12.69
N LYS A 100 17.47 3.81 -11.91
CA LYS A 100 16.83 2.72 -11.16
C LYS A 100 15.92 3.27 -10.06
N MET A 101 16.37 4.27 -9.32
CA MET A 101 15.59 4.95 -8.29
C MET A 101 14.30 5.55 -8.87
N ASP A 102 14.36 6.29 -9.97
CA ASP A 102 13.20 6.90 -10.62
C ASP A 102 12.16 5.84 -11.05
N LYS A 103 12.64 4.70 -11.59
CA LYS A 103 11.77 3.57 -11.95
C LYS A 103 11.10 2.94 -10.72
N CYS A 104 11.85 2.72 -9.64
CA CYS A 104 11.31 2.17 -8.39
C CYS A 104 10.31 3.15 -7.74
N GLN A 105 10.60 4.45 -7.76
CA GLN A 105 9.74 5.49 -7.22
C GLN A 105 8.40 5.55 -7.98
N ARG A 106 8.42 5.48 -9.31
CA ARG A 106 7.19 5.43 -10.12
C ARG A 106 6.33 4.23 -9.78
N LYS A 107 6.93 3.05 -9.61
CA LYS A 107 6.19 1.84 -9.19
C LYS A 107 5.60 2.00 -7.80
N THR A 108 6.36 2.54 -6.85
CA THR A 108 5.89 2.83 -5.48
C THR A 108 4.64 3.71 -5.51
N TYR A 109 4.63 4.75 -6.35
CA TYR A 109 3.47 5.62 -6.53
C TYR A 109 2.25 4.92 -7.15
N ILE A 110 2.46 4.03 -8.13
CA ILE A 110 1.37 3.25 -8.73
C ILE A 110 0.71 2.36 -7.67
N TYR A 111 1.50 1.65 -6.86
CA TYR A 111 0.98 0.80 -5.78
C TYR A 111 0.33 1.61 -4.65
N TYR A 112 0.84 2.81 -4.36
CA TYR A 112 0.17 3.76 -3.46
C TYR A 112 -1.26 4.06 -3.93
N ARG A 113 -1.40 4.46 -5.20
CA ARG A 113 -2.71 4.81 -5.77
C ARG A 113 -3.63 3.60 -5.83
N ALA A 114 -3.12 2.44 -6.26
CA ALA A 114 -3.89 1.20 -6.30
C ALA A 114 -4.41 0.83 -4.91
N ARG A 115 -3.54 0.79 -3.88
CA ARG A 115 -3.95 0.50 -2.50
C ARG A 115 -5.10 1.40 -2.06
N ASN A 116 -4.99 2.71 -2.25
CA ASN A 116 -6.01 3.65 -1.81
C ASN A 116 -7.34 3.46 -2.57
N VAL A 117 -7.27 3.20 -3.88
CA VAL A 117 -8.48 2.93 -4.69
C VAL A 117 -9.17 1.66 -4.23
N PHE A 118 -8.43 0.56 -4.04
CA PHE A 118 -9.00 -0.72 -3.59
C PHE A 118 -9.51 -0.65 -2.15
N PHE A 119 -8.80 0.06 -1.27
CA PHE A 119 -9.25 0.23 0.12
C PHE A 119 -10.54 1.04 0.19
N PHE A 120 -10.62 2.15 -0.55
CA PHE A 120 -11.82 2.98 -0.59
C PHE A 120 -12.99 2.26 -1.28
N SER A 121 -12.74 1.57 -2.40
CA SER A 121 -13.79 0.79 -3.08
C SER A 121 -14.30 -0.34 -2.20
N GLY A 122 -13.42 -1.05 -1.48
CA GLY A 122 -13.80 -2.08 -0.52
C GLY A 122 -14.69 -1.53 0.60
N PHE A 123 -14.37 -0.35 1.13
CA PHE A 123 -15.19 0.33 2.13
C PHE A 123 -16.58 0.70 1.60
N VAL A 124 -16.65 1.33 0.42
CA VAL A 124 -17.93 1.69 -0.21
C VAL A 124 -18.77 0.43 -0.48
N CYS A 125 -18.17 -0.61 -1.05
CA CYS A 125 -18.86 -1.88 -1.28
C CYS A 125 -19.37 -2.49 0.03
N TYR A 126 -18.58 -2.49 1.11
CA TYR A 126 -19.02 -3.02 2.40
C TYR A 126 -20.25 -2.29 2.94
N VAL A 127 -20.24 -0.94 2.90
CA VAL A 127 -21.37 -0.11 3.33
C VAL A 127 -22.60 -0.41 2.49
N LEU A 128 -22.46 -0.47 1.16
CA LEU A 128 -23.57 -0.77 0.26
C LEU A 128 -24.18 -2.16 0.54
N VAL A 129 -23.34 -3.18 0.77
CA VAL A 129 -23.82 -4.53 1.10
C VAL A 129 -24.56 -4.54 2.44
N LYS A 130 -24.07 -3.80 3.45
CA LYS A 130 -24.76 -3.69 4.75
C LYS A 130 -26.10 -2.97 4.65
N VAL A 131 -26.18 -1.89 3.88
CA VAL A 131 -27.44 -1.19 3.62
C VAL A 131 -28.40 -2.10 2.85
N PHE A 132 -27.92 -2.78 1.81
CA PHE A 132 -28.73 -3.71 1.03
C PHE A 132 -29.29 -4.85 1.89
N GLN A 133 -28.46 -5.43 2.75
CA GLN A 133 -28.87 -6.47 3.70
C GLN A 133 -29.97 -6.00 4.66
N GLN A 134 -29.97 -4.73 5.06
CA GLN A 134 -30.93 -4.19 6.05
C GLN A 134 -32.27 -3.78 5.43
N TYR A 135 -32.29 -3.37 4.16
CA TYR A 135 -33.47 -2.75 3.54
C TYR A 135 -34.11 -3.58 2.41
N VAL A 136 -33.40 -4.54 1.83
CA VAL A 136 -33.89 -5.33 0.68
C VAL A 136 -34.18 -6.78 1.07
N ILE A 137 -33.67 -7.24 2.22
CA ILE A 137 -33.87 -8.58 2.80
C ILE A 137 -34.46 -8.39 4.19
#